data_AF-A0AAW1HE39-F1
#
_entry.id   AF-A0AAW1HE39-F1
#
_cell.length_a   1.000
_cell.length_b   1.000
_cell.length_c   1.000
_cell.angle_alpha   90.00
_cell.angle_beta   90.00
_cell.angle_gamma   90.00
#
_symmetry.space_group_name_H-M   'P 1'
#
loop_
_entity.id
_entity.type
_entity.pdbx_description
1 polymer ?
#
loop_
_entity_poly.entity_id
_entity_poly.type
_entity_poly.pdbx_seq_one_letter_code
_entity_poly.pdbx_strand_id
1 'polypeptide(L)'
;MGDGIQISKSLLYQLVENDENSKKNTKKTKPRIPREPQPSQKQPQQKTISNEPEMKGTPAGAWPLQAPLFLPVPNQSTSRNPELESIRSVLKESESVLEKVQKHEENMVKEVTERAKELHEKEFKLPQQKTDICQIEKDACVACYKEHVKDPLKCSTFVGNYQECVRRARKQA
;
A
#
# COMPACT_ATOMS: atom_id res chain seq x y z
N MET A 1 -40.38 -0.24 23.22
CA MET A 1 -40.31 1.21 22.94
C MET A 1 -38.86 1.57 22.70
N GLY A 2 -38.52 2.10 21.53
CA GLY A 2 -37.14 2.54 21.23
C GLY A 2 -37.00 4.01 21.58
N ASP A 3 -36.18 4.32 22.58
CA ASP A 3 -35.82 5.70 22.88
C ASP A 3 -34.86 6.21 21.80
N GLY A 4 -35.37 7.08 20.94
CA GLY A 4 -34.57 7.77 19.95
C GLY A 4 -33.65 8.78 20.63
N ILE A 5 -32.35 8.67 20.36
CA ILE A 5 -31.36 9.63 20.86
C ILE A 5 -31.61 10.98 20.19
N GLN A 6 -32.09 11.95 20.96
CA GLN A 6 -32.28 13.32 20.53
C GLN A 6 -30.98 14.11 20.74
N ILE A 7 -30.24 14.35 19.66
CA ILE A 7 -29.04 15.19 19.71
C ILE A 7 -29.46 16.64 19.48
N SER A 8 -29.14 17.51 20.45
CA SER A 8 -29.44 18.94 20.35
C SER A 8 -28.60 19.60 19.24
N LYS A 9 -29.24 20.41 18.39
CA LYS A 9 -28.57 21.12 17.29
C LYS A 9 -27.43 22.03 17.78
N SER A 10 -27.52 22.53 19.02
CA SER A 10 -26.45 23.32 19.64
C SER A 10 -25.12 22.57 19.77
N LEU A 11 -25.16 21.24 19.98
CA LEU A 11 -23.96 20.40 20.05
C LEU A 11 -23.28 20.26 18.69
N LEU A 12 -24.06 20.19 17.61
CA LEU A 12 -23.53 20.10 16.25
C LEU A 12 -22.77 21.38 15.86
N TYR A 13 -23.29 22.55 16.22
CA TYR A 13 -22.59 23.82 15.95
C TYR A 13 -21.30 23.95 16.76
N GLN A 14 -21.30 23.55 18.03
CA GLN A 14 -20.08 23.56 18.87
C GLN A 14 -18.96 22.65 18.36
N LEU A 15 -19.31 21.52 17.72
CA LEU A 15 -18.32 20.62 17.12
C LEU A 15 -17.67 21.24 15.88
N VAL A 16 -18.44 21.94 15.06
CA VAL A 16 -17.94 22.64 13.86
C VAL A 16 -17.07 23.84 14.25
N GLU A 17 -17.43 24.57 15.30
CA GLU A 17 -16.72 25.78 15.73
C GLU A 17 -15.40 25.48 16.48
N ASN A 18 -15.27 24.31 17.11
CA ASN A 18 -14.03 23.89 17.78
C ASN A 18 -12.93 23.45 16.79
N ASP A 19 -13.30 22.98 15.61
CA ASP A 19 -12.33 22.56 14.58
C ASP A 19 -11.60 23.77 13.98
N GLU A 20 -12.32 24.87 13.76
CA GLU A 20 -11.77 26.11 13.18
C GLU A 20 -10.87 26.90 14.15
N ASN A 21 -11.14 26.84 15.45
CA ASN A 21 -10.46 27.67 16.45
C ASN A 21 -9.25 27.00 17.14
N SER A 22 -8.95 25.75 16.82
CA SER A 22 -7.82 24.99 17.41
C SER A 22 -6.44 25.34 16.79
N LYS A 23 -6.38 26.28 15.85
CA LYS A 23 -5.11 26.77 15.25
C LYS A 23 -4.50 27.90 16.08
N LYS A 24 -4.03 27.63 17.30
CA LYS A 24 -3.13 28.55 18.04
C LYS A 24 -2.04 27.84 18.84
N ASN A 25 -0.83 27.91 18.29
CA ASN A 25 0.49 27.94 18.93
C ASN A 25 0.85 26.88 19.99
N THR A 26 1.44 25.76 19.54
CA THR A 26 2.36 24.96 20.37
C THR A 26 3.80 25.29 19.99
N LYS A 27 4.49 26.00 20.89
CA LYS A 27 5.94 26.25 20.83
C LYS A 27 6.71 24.93 20.92
N LYS A 28 7.82 24.83 20.18
CA LYS A 28 8.76 23.69 20.04
C LYS A 28 9.03 22.91 21.34
N THR A 29 8.93 21.58 21.25
CA THR A 29 9.82 20.64 21.96
C THR A 29 10.17 19.48 21.02
N LYS A 30 11.45 19.29 20.71
CA LYS A 30 11.94 18.13 19.93
C LYS A 30 11.82 16.86 20.79
N PRO A 31 11.13 15.79 20.36
CA PRO A 31 11.28 14.48 20.95
C PRO A 31 12.62 13.87 20.53
N ARG A 32 13.47 13.53 21.49
CA ARG A 32 14.67 12.71 21.26
C ARG A 32 14.20 11.28 21.01
N ILE A 33 14.55 10.75 19.84
CA ILE A 33 14.31 9.37 19.42
C ILE A 33 15.09 8.41 20.34
N PRO A 34 14.46 7.39 20.97
CA PRO A 34 15.16 6.22 21.47
C PRO A 34 15.56 5.33 20.29
N ARG A 35 16.87 5.13 20.12
CA ARG A 35 17.47 4.31 19.07
C ARG A 35 17.18 2.83 19.32
N GLU A 36 16.87 2.14 18.23
CA GLU A 36 16.78 0.69 18.06
C GLU A 36 18.03 -0.06 18.62
N PRO A 37 17.86 -1.21 19.31
CA PRO A 37 18.98 -2.01 19.78
C PRO A 37 19.57 -2.86 18.64
N GLN A 38 20.79 -2.52 18.22
CA GLN A 38 21.60 -3.36 17.34
C GLN A 38 22.32 -4.45 18.18
N PRO A 39 22.31 -5.73 17.75
CA PRO A 39 22.95 -6.82 18.47
C PRO A 39 24.48 -6.77 18.36
N SER A 40 25.13 -6.82 19.52
CA SER A 40 26.59 -6.85 19.68
C SER A 40 27.10 -8.26 19.35
N GLN A 41 27.84 -8.41 18.25
CA GLN A 41 28.76 -9.52 18.06
C GLN A 41 30.18 -9.05 18.33
N LYS A 42 30.80 -9.58 19.40
CA LYS A 42 32.26 -9.67 19.51
C LYS A 42 32.64 -10.99 20.16
N GLN A 43 33.37 -11.78 19.39
CA GLN A 43 34.16 -12.93 19.84
C GLN A 43 35.65 -12.46 19.98
N PRO A 44 36.61 -13.32 20.37
CA PRO A 44 37.25 -13.28 21.69
C PRO A 44 38.73 -12.87 21.62
N GLN A 45 39.30 -12.33 22.71
CA GLN A 45 40.76 -12.30 22.87
C GLN A 45 41.20 -12.61 24.31
N GLN A 46 42.18 -13.50 24.33
CA GLN A 46 42.87 -14.18 25.41
C GLN A 46 44.06 -13.35 25.91
N LYS A 47 44.30 -13.31 27.23
CA LYS A 47 45.66 -13.26 27.85
C LYS A 47 45.63 -13.42 29.38
N THR A 48 46.08 -14.60 29.81
CA THR A 48 47.02 -14.96 30.90
C THR A 48 47.18 -14.06 32.15
N ILE A 49 47.03 -14.67 33.34
CA ILE A 49 47.90 -14.64 34.55
C ILE A 49 47.43 -15.86 35.39
N SER A 50 48.12 -17.01 35.42
CA SER A 50 49.23 -17.40 36.31
C SER A 50 48.98 -17.17 37.82
N ASN A 51 48.58 -18.23 38.53
CA ASN A 51 49.21 -18.68 39.78
C ASN A 51 48.52 -19.98 40.24
N GLU A 52 49.31 -21.05 40.37
CA GLU A 52 48.97 -22.22 41.20
C GLU A 52 49.22 -21.88 42.67
N PRO A 53 48.64 -22.65 43.62
CA PRO A 53 49.46 -23.71 44.17
C PRO A 53 48.74 -25.05 44.39
N GLU A 54 49.52 -26.08 44.10
CA GLU A 54 49.54 -27.49 44.52
C GLU A 54 48.68 -28.01 45.70
N MET A 55 48.19 -29.23 45.43
CA MET A 55 48.17 -30.45 46.27
C MET A 55 47.23 -30.55 47.49
N LYS A 56 46.31 -31.53 47.39
CA LYS A 56 46.30 -32.73 48.26
C LYS A 56 45.49 -33.89 47.63
N GLY A 57 46.11 -35.07 47.55
CA GLY A 57 45.48 -36.36 47.17
C GLY A 57 44.44 -36.83 48.20
N THR A 58 43.59 -37.85 47.99
CA THR A 58 43.86 -39.27 47.65
C THR A 58 42.49 -39.96 47.30
N PRO A 59 42.32 -41.29 47.09
CA PRO A 59 41.66 -41.81 45.88
C PRO A 59 40.38 -42.65 46.13
N ALA A 60 39.84 -43.18 45.02
CA ALA A 60 39.00 -44.38 44.91
C ALA A 60 37.51 -44.28 45.31
N GLY A 61 36.67 -44.47 44.30
CA GLY A 61 35.24 -44.77 44.44
C GLY A 61 34.64 -45.03 43.07
N ALA A 62 34.81 -46.26 42.56
CA ALA A 62 34.18 -46.72 41.32
C ALA A 62 32.65 -46.78 41.50
N TRP A 63 31.90 -46.13 40.61
CA TRP A 63 30.45 -46.30 40.47
C TRP A 63 30.17 -46.86 39.07
N PRO A 64 29.30 -47.88 38.91
CA PRO A 64 29.01 -48.42 37.60
C PRO A 64 28.10 -47.44 36.84
N LEU A 65 28.51 -47.08 35.63
CA LEU A 65 27.66 -46.36 34.68
C LEU A 65 26.60 -47.33 34.15
N GLN A 66 25.37 -47.26 34.66
CA GLN A 66 24.20 -47.60 33.85
C GLN A 66 23.47 -46.32 33.44
N ALA A 67 23.39 -46.10 32.13
CA ALA A 67 22.61 -45.02 31.56
C ALA A 67 21.10 -45.39 31.62
N PRO A 68 20.20 -44.50 32.07
CA PRO A 68 18.77 -44.77 32.00
C PRO A 68 18.33 -44.78 30.53
N LEU A 69 17.75 -45.89 30.08
CA LEU A 69 17.03 -45.93 28.80
C LEU A 69 15.71 -45.19 28.99
N PHE A 70 15.65 -43.95 28.53
CA PHE A 70 14.39 -43.21 28.41
C PHE A 70 13.59 -43.78 27.24
N LEU A 71 12.56 -44.57 27.55
CA LEU A 71 11.50 -44.88 26.59
C LEU A 71 10.64 -43.62 26.38
N PRO A 72 10.27 -43.25 25.14
CA PRO A 72 9.37 -42.14 24.92
C PRO A 72 8.00 -42.48 25.51
N VAL A 73 7.53 -41.61 26.42
CA VAL A 73 6.16 -41.65 26.93
C VAL A 73 5.21 -41.56 25.73
N PRO A 74 4.22 -42.46 25.58
CA PRO A 74 3.23 -42.30 24.52
C PRO A 74 2.52 -40.96 24.77
N ASN A 75 2.58 -40.06 23.79
CA ASN A 75 1.94 -38.75 23.83
C ASN A 75 0.48 -38.94 24.25
N GLN A 76 0.20 -38.68 25.53
CA GLN A 76 -1.14 -38.72 26.06
C GLN A 76 -1.90 -37.58 25.41
N SER A 77 -2.93 -37.99 24.67
CA SER A 77 -4.14 -37.25 24.31
C SER A 77 -3.94 -35.85 23.75
N THR A 78 -4.51 -35.66 22.57
CA THR A 78 -5.01 -34.39 22.05
C THR A 78 -5.90 -33.71 23.11
N SER A 79 -5.29 -33.08 24.11
CA SER A 79 -5.99 -32.27 25.10
C SER A 79 -6.50 -31.05 24.36
N ARG A 80 -7.81 -30.98 24.20
CA ARG A 80 -8.53 -29.85 23.61
C ARG A 80 -8.40 -28.67 24.56
N ASN A 81 -7.29 -27.95 24.48
CA ASN A 81 -7.01 -26.79 25.32
C ASN A 81 -7.93 -25.64 24.87
N PRO A 82 -8.90 -25.20 25.71
CA PRO A 82 -9.91 -24.23 25.30
C PRO A 82 -9.31 -22.85 25.02
N GLU A 83 -8.18 -22.50 25.63
CA GLU A 83 -7.49 -21.23 25.37
C GLU A 83 -6.89 -21.20 23.96
N LEU A 84 -6.35 -22.32 23.48
CA LEU A 84 -5.82 -22.41 22.11
C LEU A 84 -6.93 -22.31 21.06
N GLU A 85 -8.10 -22.88 21.33
CA GLU A 85 -9.25 -22.77 20.43
C GLU A 85 -9.80 -21.34 20.41
N SER A 86 -9.81 -20.65 21.55
CA SER A 86 -10.16 -19.22 21.63
C SER A 86 -9.20 -18.36 20.78
N ILE A 87 -7.89 -18.57 20.91
CA ILE A 87 -6.89 -17.85 20.12
C ILE A 87 -7.08 -18.11 18.62
N ARG A 88 -7.29 -19.38 18.21
CA ARG A 88 -7.56 -19.73 16.81
C ARG A 88 -8.83 -19.08 16.27
N SER A 89 -9.88 -18.98 17.09
CA SER A 89 -11.13 -18.32 16.71
C SER A 89 -10.90 -16.83 16.45
N VAL A 90 -10.18 -16.15 17.34
CA VAL A 90 -9.85 -14.73 17.17
C VAL A 90 -9.01 -14.50 15.91
N LEU A 91 -8.02 -15.37 15.64
CA LEU A 91 -7.22 -15.28 14.43
C LEU A 91 -8.08 -15.43 13.17
N LYS A 92 -8.97 -16.44 13.14
CA LYS A 92 -9.88 -16.66 12.02
C LYS A 92 -10.85 -15.48 11.81
N GLU A 93 -11.33 -14.89 12.89
CA GLU A 93 -12.16 -13.69 12.82
C GLU A 93 -11.36 -12.50 12.27
N SER A 94 -10.14 -12.31 12.74
CA SER A 94 -9.26 -11.23 12.25
C SER A 94 -8.96 -11.35 10.76
N GLU A 95 -8.74 -12.56 10.26
CA GLU A 95 -8.54 -12.84 8.84
C GLU A 95 -9.79 -12.52 8.02
N SER A 96 -10.98 -12.90 8.51
CA SER A 96 -12.25 -12.57 7.85
C SER A 96 -12.52 -11.05 7.82
N VAL A 97 -12.17 -10.33 8.90
CA VAL A 97 -12.29 -8.87 8.93
C VAL A 97 -11.32 -8.23 7.95
N LEU A 98 -10.08 -8.71 7.88
CA LEU A 98 -9.07 -8.20 6.95
C LEU A 98 -9.52 -8.38 5.49
N GLU A 99 -10.04 -9.55 5.13
CA GLU A 99 -10.56 -9.81 3.78
C GLU A 99 -11.71 -8.84 3.42
N LYS A 100 -12.63 -8.58 4.35
CA LYS A 100 -13.75 -7.64 4.15
C LYS A 100 -13.24 -6.20 3.96
N VAL A 101 -12.26 -5.78 4.77
CA VAL A 101 -11.68 -4.44 4.68
C VAL A 101 -10.94 -4.28 3.35
N GLN A 102 -10.11 -5.25 2.96
CA GLN A 102 -9.41 -5.24 1.68
C GLN A 102 -10.39 -5.14 0.51
N LYS A 103 -11.46 -5.93 0.53
CA LYS A 103 -12.50 -5.87 -0.50
C LYS A 103 -13.20 -4.51 -0.54
N HIS A 104 -13.45 -3.90 0.62
CA HIS A 104 -14.05 -2.58 0.69
C HIS A 104 -13.12 -1.50 0.14
N GLU A 105 -11.84 -1.55 0.48
CA GLU A 105 -10.81 -0.66 -0.06
C GLU A 105 -10.72 -0.77 -1.59
N GLU A 106 -10.64 -1.98 -2.14
CA GLU A 106 -10.60 -2.21 -3.59
C GLU A 106 -11.85 -1.65 -4.29
N ASN A 107 -13.02 -1.83 -3.69
CA ASN A 107 -14.27 -1.28 -4.23
C ASN A 107 -14.27 0.25 -4.19
N MET A 108 -13.82 0.84 -3.09
CA MET A 108 -13.72 2.29 -2.93
C MET A 108 -12.76 2.90 -3.95
N VAL A 109 -11.60 2.27 -4.17
CA VAL A 109 -10.62 2.73 -5.18
C VAL A 109 -11.23 2.70 -6.57
N LYS A 110 -11.97 1.64 -6.93
CA LYS A 110 -12.68 1.56 -8.21
C LYS A 110 -13.72 2.68 -8.37
N GLU A 111 -14.56 2.88 -7.36
CA GLU A 111 -15.61 3.92 -7.37
C GLU A 111 -15.01 5.32 -7.52
N VAL A 112 -13.97 5.64 -6.74
CA VAL A 112 -13.30 6.95 -6.81
C VAL A 112 -12.61 7.15 -8.15
N THR A 113 -11.98 6.10 -8.69
CA THR A 113 -11.34 6.18 -10.01
C THR A 113 -12.35 6.40 -11.13
N GLU A 114 -13.48 5.70 -11.08
CA GLU A 114 -14.57 5.86 -12.06
C GLU A 114 -15.18 7.26 -11.98
N ARG A 115 -15.50 7.73 -10.77
CA ARG A 115 -16.02 9.09 -10.58
C ARG A 115 -15.02 10.16 -10.98
N ALA A 116 -13.73 9.97 -10.71
CA ALA A 116 -12.71 10.91 -11.14
C ALA A 116 -12.63 11.02 -12.67
N LYS A 117 -12.72 9.87 -13.37
CA LYS A 117 -12.83 9.86 -14.84
C LYS A 117 -14.09 10.57 -15.30
N GLU A 118 -15.24 10.27 -14.71
CA GLU A 118 -16.51 10.88 -15.06
C GLU A 118 -16.50 12.40 -14.88
N LEU A 119 -15.99 12.90 -13.75
CA LEU A 119 -15.84 14.33 -13.49
C LEU A 119 -14.85 14.97 -14.45
N HIS A 120 -13.71 14.33 -14.71
CA HIS A 120 -12.76 14.81 -15.70
C HIS A 120 -13.40 14.89 -17.09
N GLU A 121 -14.19 13.90 -17.46
CA GLU A 121 -14.90 13.88 -18.73
C GLU A 121 -16.00 14.94 -18.83
N LYS A 122 -16.66 15.28 -17.73
CA LYS A 122 -17.76 16.25 -17.72
C LYS A 122 -17.29 17.68 -17.60
N GLU A 123 -16.38 17.95 -16.67
CA GLU A 123 -15.97 19.31 -16.29
C GLU A 123 -14.70 19.75 -17.01
N PHE A 124 -13.82 18.80 -17.36
CA PHE A 124 -12.50 19.09 -17.90
C PHE A 124 -12.32 18.61 -19.35
N LYS A 125 -13.35 18.04 -20.00
CA LYS A 125 -13.32 17.91 -21.46
C LYS A 125 -13.30 19.31 -22.05
N LEU A 126 -12.19 19.59 -22.73
CA LEU A 126 -12.17 20.69 -23.68
C LEU A 126 -13.38 20.48 -24.62
N PRO A 127 -14.23 21.50 -24.85
CA PRO A 127 -15.36 21.37 -25.75
C PRO A 127 -14.88 20.65 -27.00
N GLN A 128 -15.51 19.49 -27.30
CA GLN A 128 -15.15 18.66 -28.44
C GLN A 128 -14.84 19.60 -29.59
N GLN A 129 -13.57 19.62 -30.03
CA GLN A 129 -13.17 20.44 -31.16
C GLN A 129 -14.19 20.12 -32.24
N LYS A 130 -15.00 21.13 -32.62
CA LYS A 130 -16.09 20.97 -33.59
C LYS A 130 -15.55 20.07 -34.68
N THR A 131 -16.20 18.92 -34.89
CA THR A 131 -15.79 17.89 -35.86
C THR A 131 -15.02 18.54 -36.99
N ASP A 132 -13.71 18.30 -37.07
CA ASP A 132 -12.80 19.02 -37.96
C ASP A 132 -13.49 19.12 -39.33
N ILE A 133 -13.83 20.35 -39.77
CA ILE A 133 -14.59 20.58 -41.03
C ILE A 133 -13.88 19.92 -42.23
N CYS A 134 -12.60 19.63 -42.09
CA CYS A 134 -11.70 19.03 -43.08
C CYS A 134 -11.19 17.63 -42.71
N GLN A 135 -11.97 16.87 -41.92
CA GLN A 135 -11.58 15.54 -41.44
C GLN A 135 -11.37 14.55 -42.60
N ILE A 136 -12.17 14.63 -43.66
CA ILE A 136 -12.08 13.73 -44.83
C ILE A 136 -10.76 13.94 -45.57
N GLU A 137 -10.41 15.21 -45.84
CA GLU A 137 -9.18 15.57 -46.54
C GLU A 137 -7.93 15.28 -45.69
N LYS A 138 -8.05 15.46 -44.36
CA LYS A 138 -7.01 15.09 -43.39
C LYS A 138 -6.74 13.58 -43.40
N ASP A 139 -7.79 12.77 -43.33
CA ASP A 139 -7.66 11.31 -43.30
C ASP A 139 -7.12 10.76 -44.62
N ALA A 140 -7.52 11.34 -45.76
CA ALA A 140 -6.96 11.01 -47.07
C ALA A 140 -5.46 11.38 -47.19
N CYS A 141 -5.06 12.52 -46.63
CA CYS A 141 -3.65 12.93 -46.57
C CYS A 141 -2.81 11.96 -45.71
N VAL A 142 -3.32 11.60 -44.53
CA VAL A 142 -2.67 10.62 -43.64
C VAL A 142 -2.60 9.23 -44.28
N ALA A 143 -3.65 8.80 -44.97
CA ALA A 143 -3.65 7.53 -45.69
C ALA A 143 -2.57 7.49 -46.79
N CYS A 144 -2.46 8.55 -47.59
CA CYS A 144 -1.42 8.64 -48.61
C CYS A 144 -0.01 8.55 -48.00
N TYR A 145 0.25 9.26 -46.90
CA TYR A 145 1.57 9.20 -46.24
C TYR A 145 1.89 7.84 -45.64
N LYS A 146 0.88 7.09 -45.19
CA LYS A 146 1.05 5.71 -44.72
C LYS A 146 1.43 4.76 -45.86
N GLU A 147 0.93 4.99 -47.07
CA GLU A 147 1.24 4.19 -48.25
C GLU A 147 2.57 4.60 -48.92
N HIS A 148 2.92 5.88 -48.85
CA HIS A 148 4.11 6.45 -49.50
C HIS A 148 5.15 6.98 -48.50
N VAL A 149 5.49 6.19 -47.48
CA VAL A 149 6.48 6.55 -46.44
C VAL A 149 7.86 6.92 -47.01
N LYS A 150 8.26 6.26 -48.10
CA LYS A 150 9.57 6.48 -48.75
C LYS A 150 9.58 7.69 -49.68
N ASP A 151 8.43 8.07 -50.23
CA ASP A 151 8.29 9.17 -51.20
C ASP A 151 7.15 10.12 -50.77
N PRO A 152 7.36 10.96 -49.74
CA PRO A 152 6.31 11.79 -49.16
C PRO A 152 5.75 12.83 -50.15
N LEU A 153 6.53 13.18 -51.18
CA LEU A 153 6.16 14.17 -52.20
C LEU A 153 5.01 13.70 -53.11
N LYS A 154 4.76 12.38 -53.22
CA LYS A 154 3.63 11.85 -54.00
C LYS A 154 2.28 12.25 -53.39
N CYS A 155 2.25 12.61 -52.11
CA CYS A 155 1.05 13.02 -51.39
C CYS A 155 0.73 14.52 -51.50
N SER A 156 1.48 15.29 -52.30
CA SER A 156 1.31 16.74 -52.42
C SER A 156 -0.11 17.16 -52.79
N THR A 157 -0.80 16.38 -53.63
CA THR A 157 -2.18 16.66 -54.04
C THR A 157 -3.15 16.55 -52.86
N PHE A 158 -2.99 15.54 -52.01
CA PHE A 158 -3.83 15.35 -50.82
C PHE A 158 -3.56 16.44 -49.77
N VAL A 159 -2.31 16.87 -49.63
CA VAL A 159 -1.92 18.00 -48.78
C VAL A 159 -2.55 19.30 -49.28
N GLY A 160 -2.52 19.55 -50.59
CA GLY A 160 -3.15 20.73 -51.20
C GLY A 160 -4.66 20.78 -50.95
N ASN A 161 -5.34 19.66 -51.13
CA ASN A 161 -6.78 19.55 -50.86
C ASN A 161 -7.12 19.84 -49.38
N TYR A 162 -6.33 19.29 -48.45
CA TYR A 162 -6.48 19.56 -47.02
C TYR A 162 -6.24 21.04 -46.70
N GLN A 163 -5.19 21.65 -47.27
CA GLN A 163 -4.89 23.06 -47.09
C GLN A 163 -6.02 23.96 -47.61
N GLU A 164 -6.58 23.65 -48.77
CA GLU A 164 -7.72 24.39 -49.31
C GLU A 164 -8.95 24.30 -48.42
N CYS A 165 -9.26 23.10 -47.93
CA CYS A 165 -10.37 22.90 -47.02
C CYS A 165 -10.15 23.75 -45.75
N VAL A 166 -8.97 23.69 -45.13
CA VAL A 166 -8.66 24.47 -43.93
C VAL A 166 -8.77 25.97 -44.20
N ARG A 167 -8.32 26.43 -45.37
CA ARG A 167 -8.45 27.83 -45.79
C ARG A 167 -9.92 28.24 -45.95
N ARG A 168 -10.80 27.34 -46.42
CA ARG A 168 -12.25 27.59 -46.53
C ARG A 168 -12.91 27.58 -45.16
N ALA A 169 -12.61 26.60 -44.31
CA ALA A 169 -13.13 26.48 -42.95
C ALA A 169 -12.80 27.72 -42.11
N ARG A 170 -11.57 28.26 -42.19
CA ARG A 170 -11.17 29.50 -41.51
C ARG A 170 -11.92 30.76 -41.96
N LYS A 171 -12.47 30.76 -43.18
CA LYS A 171 -13.28 31.87 -43.70
C LYS A 171 -14.75 31.76 -43.29
N GLN A 172 -15.18 30.60 -42.81
CA GLN A 172 -16.56 30.30 -42.41
C GLN A 172 -16.74 30.23 -40.88
N ALA A 173 -15.64 30.29 -40.12
CA ALA A 173 -15.60 30.36 -38.66
C ALA A 173 -15.49 31.82 -38.19
#